data_AF-A0A959B3X6-F1
#
_entry.id   AF-A0A959B3X6-F1
#
_cell.length_a   1.000
_cell.length_b   1.000
_cell.length_c   1.000
_cell.angle_alpha   90.00
_cell.angle_beta   90.00
_cell.angle_gamma   90.00
#
_symmetry.space_group_name_H-M   'P 1'
#
loop_
_entity.id
_entity.type
_entity.pdbx_description
1 polymer ?
#
loop_
_entity_poly.entity_id
_entity_poly.type
_entity_poly.pdbx_seq_one_letter_code
_entity_poly.pdbx_strand_id
1 'polypeptide(L)'
;MMDHKEARLHGDTSFISRYQAHLGEFVYGGIDGSVTTFAVVAGAVGASLDSSVILILGFANLLADGFSMSVGAYLSAKSQHDNFEKHKRIEYWEVDHIPETEREEIREIYRSKGFQGEL
;
A
#
# COMPACT_ATOMS: atom_id res chain seq x y z
N MET A 1 -26.47 6.66 -31.00
CA MET A 1 -25.19 7.34 -31.27
C MET A 1 -25.11 8.54 -30.34
N MET A 2 -24.73 8.30 -29.08
CA MET A 2 -24.51 9.36 -28.10
C MET A 2 -23.04 9.35 -27.72
N ASP A 3 -22.54 10.57 -27.68
CA ASP A 3 -21.16 11.02 -27.73
C ASP A 3 -20.41 10.64 -26.45
N HIS A 4 -19.42 9.76 -26.54
CA HIS A 4 -18.45 9.52 -25.46
C HIS A 4 -17.54 10.76 -25.31
N LYS A 5 -18.09 11.84 -24.74
CA LYS A 5 -17.41 13.12 -24.51
C LYS A 5 -16.93 13.33 -23.06
N GLU A 6 -17.03 12.35 -22.18
CA GLU A 6 -16.59 12.49 -20.79
C GLU A 6 -15.08 12.26 -20.61
N ALA A 7 -14.47 11.40 -21.44
CA ALA A 7 -13.04 11.09 -21.37
C ALA A 7 -12.11 12.28 -21.72
N ARG A 8 -12.65 13.36 -22.29
CA ARG A 8 -11.90 14.60 -22.60
C ARG A 8 -12.15 15.76 -21.64
N LEU A 9 -13.08 15.63 -20.69
CA LEU A 9 -13.35 16.64 -19.66
C LEU A 9 -12.47 16.43 -18.42
N HIS A 10 -12.07 15.19 -18.13
CA HIS A 10 -11.00 14.88 -17.19
C HIS A 10 -9.64 15.09 -17.88
N GLY A 11 -9.35 16.36 -18.18
CA GLY A 11 -8.04 16.80 -18.63
C GLY A 11 -6.97 16.44 -17.60
N ASP A 12 -6.02 15.61 -18.04
CA ASP A 12 -4.61 15.68 -17.68
C ASP A 12 -4.27 15.85 -16.18
N THR A 13 -4.75 14.93 -15.34
CA THR A 13 -4.37 14.84 -13.91
C THR A 13 -3.62 13.56 -13.56
N SER A 14 -2.85 13.02 -14.51
CA SER A 14 -1.97 11.85 -14.26
C SER A 14 -0.99 12.10 -13.10
N PHE A 15 -0.47 13.33 -12.97
CA PHE A 15 0.44 13.69 -11.88
C PHE A 15 -0.32 13.76 -10.54
N ILE A 16 -1.41 14.55 -10.46
CA ILE A 16 -2.16 14.74 -9.21
C ILE A 16 -2.77 13.44 -8.68
N SER A 17 -3.25 12.55 -9.55
CA SER A 17 -3.84 11.26 -9.15
C SER A 17 -2.82 10.31 -8.51
N ARG A 18 -1.57 10.26 -9.01
CA ARG A 18 -0.50 9.46 -8.39
C ARG A 18 -0.09 9.99 -7.02
N TYR A 19 -0.09 11.31 -6.84
CA TYR A 19 0.13 11.91 -5.52
C TYR A 19 -1.01 11.58 -4.56
N GLN A 20 -2.26 11.63 -5.03
CA GLN A 20 -3.43 11.35 -4.21
C GLN A 20 -3.42 9.95 -3.59
N ALA A 21 -2.89 8.95 -4.31
CA ALA A 21 -2.70 7.60 -3.79
C ALA A 21 -1.69 7.51 -2.62
N HIS A 22 -0.69 8.39 -2.57
CA HIS A 22 0.38 8.37 -1.55
C HIS A 22 0.26 9.48 -0.50
N LEU A 23 -0.74 10.37 -0.62
CA LEU A 23 -0.95 11.46 0.36
C LEU A 23 -1.15 10.92 1.78
N GLY A 24 -1.89 9.82 1.94
CA GLY A 24 -2.10 9.20 3.24
C GLY A 24 -0.81 8.71 3.88
N GLU A 25 0.04 8.04 3.09
CA GLU A 25 1.35 7.55 3.53
C GLU A 25 2.29 8.71 3.89
N PHE A 26 2.27 9.79 3.11
CA PHE A 26 3.08 10.98 3.38
C PHE A 26 2.66 11.69 4.68
N VAL A 27 1.35 11.88 4.88
CA VAL A 27 0.82 12.47 6.12
C VAL A 27 1.14 11.59 7.32
N TYR A 28 0.94 10.28 7.19
CA TYR A 28 1.25 9.32 8.25
C TYR A 28 2.74 9.34 8.62
N GLY A 29 3.63 9.25 7.63
CA GLY A 29 5.08 9.29 7.85
C GLY A 29 5.55 10.63 8.42
N GLY A 30 4.96 11.75 7.97
CA GLY A 30 5.26 13.08 8.50
C GLY A 30 4.85 13.24 9.97
N ILE A 31 3.67 12.74 10.35
CA ILE A 31 3.19 12.75 11.73
C ILE A 31 4.06 11.84 12.59
N ASP A 32 4.28 10.59 12.17
CA ASP A 32 5.05 9.62 12.96
C ASP A 32 6.49 10.12 13.18
N GLY A 33 7.20 10.52 12.12
CA GLY A 33 8.56 11.03 12.23
C GLY A 33 8.67 12.30 13.06
N SER A 34 7.66 13.16 13.06
CA SER A 34 7.63 14.36 13.92
C SER A 34 7.45 13.99 15.40
N VAL A 35 6.54 13.06 15.69
CA VAL A 35 6.23 12.63 17.06
C VAL A 35 7.39 11.83 17.65
N THR A 36 7.97 10.88 16.90
CA THR A 36 9.08 10.04 17.36
C THR A 36 10.33 10.88 17.61
N THR A 37 10.68 11.77 16.67
CA THR A 37 11.82 12.68 16.81
C THR A 37 11.62 13.64 17.99
N PHE A 38 10.41 14.18 18.17
CA PHE A 38 10.11 15.02 19.34
C PHE A 38 10.28 14.26 20.66
N ALA A 39 9.76 13.04 20.76
CA ALA A 39 9.89 12.22 21.96
C ALA A 39 11.36 11.92 22.30
N VAL A 40 12.18 11.58 21.29
CA VAL A 40 13.62 11.31 21.46
C VAL A 40 14.35 12.58 21.91
N VAL A 41 14.12 13.72 21.25
CA VAL A 41 14.76 15.00 21.60
C VAL A 41 14.33 15.47 22.99
N ALA A 42 13.03 15.41 23.31
CA ALA A 42 12.50 15.80 24.62
C ALA A 42 13.07 14.93 25.75
N GLY A 43 13.18 13.62 25.54
CA GLY A 43 13.82 12.70 26.47
C GLY A 43 15.31 13.00 26.67
N ALA A 44 16.02 13.31 25.58
CA ALA A 44 17.43 13.63 25.63
C ALA A 44 17.71 14.96 26.35
N VAL A 45 16.87 15.98 26.12
CA VAL A 45 16.89 17.24 26.88
C VAL A 45 16.60 16.99 28.37
N GLY A 46 15.58 16.19 28.68
CA GLY A 46 15.24 15.82 30.06
C GLY A 46 16.37 15.10 30.79
N ALA A 47 17.20 14.34 30.06
CA ALA A 47 18.40 13.69 30.57
C ALA A 47 19.65 14.60 30.63
N SER A 48 19.52 15.90 30.30
CA SER A 48 20.62 16.88 30.30
C SER A 48 21.81 16.49 29.39
N LEU A 49 21.54 15.87 28.24
CA LEU A 49 22.56 15.58 27.23
C LEU A 49 23.02 16.86 26.51
N ASP A 50 24.26 16.84 26.03
CA ASP A 50 24.82 17.93 25.21
C ASP A 50 24.04 18.11 23.90
N SER A 51 23.92 19.36 23.44
CA SER A 51 23.16 19.71 22.23
C SER A 51 23.68 19.01 20.97
N SER A 52 24.99 18.77 20.87
CA SER A 52 25.59 18.00 19.77
C SER A 52 25.10 16.56 19.75
N VAL A 53 24.98 15.93 20.92
CA VAL A 53 24.49 14.56 21.07
C VAL A 53 23.01 14.49 20.73
N ILE A 54 22.21 15.46 21.19
CA ILE A 54 20.78 15.55 20.89
C ILE A 54 20.52 15.63 19.38
N LEU A 55 21.29 16.46 18.66
CA LEU A 55 21.16 16.59 17.21
C LEU A 55 21.50 15.27 16.49
N ILE A 56 22.60 14.63 16.86
CA ILE A 56 23.00 13.35 16.29
C ILE A 56 21.93 12.28 16.53
N LEU A 57 21.40 12.20 17.75
CA LEU A 57 20.34 11.26 18.13
C LEU A 57 19.04 11.50 17.35
N GLY A 58 18.60 12.75 17.25
CA GLY A 58 17.38 13.11 16.51
C GLY A 58 17.48 12.75 15.03
N PHE A 59 18.59 13.09 14.37
CA PHE A 59 18.80 12.74 12.97
C PHE A 59 18.94 11.23 12.75
N ALA A 60 19.67 10.54 13.62
CA ALA A 60 19.82 9.10 13.55
C ALA A 60 18.46 8.40 13.67
N ASN A 61 17.62 8.82 14.63
CA ASN A 61 16.28 8.29 14.81
C ASN A 61 15.39 8.55 13.58
N LEU A 62 15.34 9.80 13.12
CA LEU A 62 14.52 10.17 11.96
C LEU A 62 14.88 9.37 10.70
N LEU A 63 16.18 9.20 10.43
CA LEU A 63 16.65 8.43 9.29
C LEU A 63 16.35 6.93 9.45
N ALA A 64 16.52 6.39 10.67
CA ALA A 64 16.21 4.99 10.96
C ALA A 64 14.72 4.70 10.78
N ASP A 65 13.84 5.56 11.31
CA ASP A 65 12.38 5.43 11.18
C ASP A 65 11.96 5.48 9.70
N GLY A 66 12.41 6.51 8.97
CA GLY A 66 12.10 6.66 7.55
C GLY A 66 12.63 5.50 6.69
N PHE A 67 13.84 5.01 6.97
CA PHE A 67 14.40 3.86 6.25
C PHE A 67 13.62 2.58 6.54
N SER A 68 13.29 2.32 7.81
CA SER A 68 12.49 1.16 8.23
C SER A 68 11.14 1.14 7.53
N MET A 69 10.43 2.27 7.52
CA MET A 69 9.15 2.40 6.81
C MET A 69 9.28 2.17 5.30
N SER A 70 10.30 2.75 4.66
CA SER A 70 10.53 2.60 3.22
C SER A 70 10.82 1.15 2.83
N VAL A 71 11.72 0.49 3.56
CA VAL A 71 12.05 -0.93 3.33
C VAL A 71 10.84 -1.81 3.60
N GLY A 72 10.09 -1.54 4.67
CA GLY A 72 8.86 -2.24 5.00
C GLY A 72 7.80 -2.14 3.89
N ALA A 73 7.57 -0.94 3.35
CA ALA A 73 6.64 -0.72 2.25
C ALA A 73 7.08 -1.46 0.97
N TYR A 74 8.36 -1.39 0.62
CA TYR A 74 8.91 -2.12 -0.53
C TYR A 74 8.74 -3.63 -0.38
N LEU A 75 9.10 -4.18 0.79
CA LEU A 75 9.02 -5.62 1.02
C LEU A 75 7.58 -6.11 1.08
N SER A 76 6.66 -5.29 1.62
CA SER A 76 5.22 -5.55 1.59
C SER A 76 4.70 -5.62 0.15
N ALA A 77 5.01 -4.61 -0.68
CA ALA A 77 4.60 -4.58 -2.09
C ALA A 77 5.17 -5.78 -2.87
N LYS A 78 6.44 -6.13 -2.63
CA LYS A 78 7.06 -7.32 -3.22
C LYS A 78 6.36 -8.61 -2.78
N SER A 79 6.08 -8.76 -1.49
CA SER A 79 5.39 -9.93 -0.95
C SER A 79 3.99 -10.10 -1.54
N GLN A 80 3.23 -9.00 -1.68
CA GLN A 80 1.93 -9.03 -2.34
C GLN A 80 2.04 -9.47 -3.81
N HIS A 81 3.04 -8.97 -4.54
CA HIS A 81 3.27 -9.37 -5.93
C HIS A 81 3.66 -10.85 -6.05
N ASP A 82 4.60 -11.31 -5.23
CA ASP A 82 5.05 -12.71 -5.21
C ASP A 82 3.89 -13.65 -4.85
N ASN A 83 3.04 -13.24 -3.91
CA ASN A 83 1.84 -13.99 -3.53
C ASN A 83 0.81 -14.03 -4.66
N PHE A 84 0.56 -12.89 -5.31
CA PHE A 84 -0.32 -12.82 -6.47
C PHE A 84 0.15 -13.75 -7.60
N GLU A 85 1.42 -13.69 -7.99
CA GLU A 85 1.97 -14.55 -9.04
C GLU A 85 1.94 -16.03 -8.63
N LYS A 86 2.10 -16.35 -7.35
CA LYS A 86 1.91 -17.71 -6.84
C LYS A 86 0.47 -18.18 -7.03
N HIS A 87 -0.52 -17.42 -6.56
CA HIS A 87 -1.93 -17.79 -6.69
C HIS A 87 -2.35 -17.89 -8.15
N LYS A 88 -1.95 -16.93 -8.99
CA LYS A 88 -2.22 -16.94 -10.43
C LYS A 88 -1.75 -18.23 -11.11
N ARG A 89 -0.57 -18.76 -10.74
CA ARG A 89 -0.09 -20.04 -11.30
C ARG A 89 -0.92 -21.24 -10.84
N ILE A 90 -1.40 -21.21 -9.59
CA ILE A 90 -2.26 -22.25 -9.03
C ILE A 90 -3.59 -22.25 -9.76
N GLU A 91 -4.23 -21.09 -9.87
CA GLU A 91 -5.50 -20.89 -10.60
C GLU A 91 -5.43 -21.37 -12.06
N TYR A 92 -4.38 -21.02 -12.80
CA TYR A 92 -4.21 -21.53 -14.17
C TYR A 92 -4.11 -23.05 -14.23
N TRP A 93 -3.41 -23.66 -13.27
CA TRP A 93 -3.33 -25.11 -13.18
C TRP A 93 -4.69 -25.72 -12.85
N GLU A 94 -5.45 -25.12 -11.93
CA GLU A 94 -6.78 -25.59 -11.50
C GLU A 94 -7.79 -25.53 -12.64
N VAL A 95 -7.79 -24.46 -13.43
CA VAL A 95 -8.61 -24.32 -14.64
C VAL A 95 -8.37 -25.46 -15.64
N ASP A 96 -7.11 -25.87 -15.83
CA ASP A 96 -6.75 -26.92 -16.77
C ASP A 96 -6.98 -28.35 -16.23
N HIS A 97 -6.87 -28.56 -14.90
CA HIS A 97 -6.84 -29.89 -14.29
C HIS A 97 -8.11 -30.27 -13.51
N ILE A 98 -8.84 -29.30 -12.96
CA ILE A 98 -10.07 -29.50 -12.17
C ILE A 98 -11.20 -28.55 -12.60
N PRO A 99 -11.55 -28.48 -13.91
CA PRO A 99 -12.45 -27.48 -14.46
C PRO A 99 -13.87 -27.52 -13.86
N GLU A 100 -14.36 -28.68 -13.41
CA GLU A 100 -15.69 -28.78 -12.81
C GLU A 100 -15.77 -28.08 -11.45
N THR A 101 -14.69 -28.14 -10.65
CA THR A 101 -14.60 -27.43 -9.36
C THR A 101 -14.56 -25.93 -9.59
N GLU A 102 -13.72 -25.46 -10.51
CA GLU A 102 -13.61 -24.04 -10.89
C GLU A 102 -14.94 -23.47 -11.38
N ARG A 103 -15.71 -24.25 -12.16
CA ARG A 103 -17.05 -23.82 -12.61
C ARG A 103 -18.04 -23.69 -11.46
N GLU A 104 -17.97 -24.55 -10.45
CA GLU A 104 -18.80 -24.40 -9.24
C GLU A 104 -18.37 -23.19 -8.42
N GLU A 105 -17.07 -22.94 -8.26
CA GLU A 105 -16.57 -21.74 -7.57
C GLU A 105 -17.07 -20.46 -8.24
N ILE A 106 -16.97 -20.37 -9.57
CA ILE A 106 -17.54 -19.26 -10.32
C ILE A 106 -19.05 -19.15 -10.09
N ARG A 107 -19.78 -20.27 -10.13
CA ARG A 107 -21.23 -20.28 -9.85
C ARG A 107 -21.55 -19.72 -8.47
N GLU A 108 -20.78 -20.09 -7.45
CA GLU A 108 -20.93 -19.57 -6.08
C GLU A 108 -20.64 -18.07 -6.00
N ILE A 109 -19.58 -17.59 -6.66
CA ILE A 109 -19.25 -16.16 -6.73
C ILE A 109 -20.40 -15.38 -7.38
N TYR A 110 -20.95 -15.85 -8.50
CA TYR A 110 -22.09 -15.21 -9.15
C TYR A 110 -23.36 -15.26 -8.30
N ARG A 111 -23.63 -16.37 -7.63
CA ARG A 111 -24.76 -16.49 -6.69
C ARG A 111 -24.63 -15.50 -5.52
N SER A 112 -23.43 -15.32 -4.97
CA SER A 112 -23.16 -14.34 -3.91
C SER A 112 -23.40 -12.89 -4.35
N LYS A 113 -23.23 -12.61 -5.65
CA LYS A 113 -23.53 -11.33 -6.28
C LYS A 113 -25.01 -11.16 -6.66
N GLY A 114 -25.86 -12.16 -6.38
CA GLY A 114 -27.31 -12.11 -6.60
C GLY A 114 -27.77 -12.63 -7.96
N PHE A 115 -26.88 -13.21 -8.77
CA PHE A 115 -27.25 -13.81 -10.05
C PHE A 115 -27.90 -15.19 -9.86
N GLN A 116 -28.87 -15.52 -10.70
CA GLN A 116 -29.62 -16.78 -10.70
C GLN A 116 -29.73 -17.31 -12.13
N GLY A 117 -29.76 -18.63 -12.30
CA GLY A 117 -29.84 -19.29 -13.61
C GLY A 117 -28.68 -20.27 -13.86
N GLU A 118 -28.67 -20.90 -15.03
CA GLU A 118 -27.55 -21.74 -15.47
C GLU A 118 -26.43 -20.89 -16.09
N LEU A 119 -25.19 -21.39 -15.96
CA LEU A 119 -23.95 -20.81 -16.49
C LEU A 119 -23.77 -21.13 -17.98
#